data_AF-W0FM45-F1
#
_entry.id   AF-W0FM45-F1
#
_cell.length_a   1.000
_cell.length_b   1.000
_cell.length_c   1.000
_cell.angle_alpha   90.00
_cell.angle_beta   90.00
_cell.angle_gamma   90.00
#
_symmetry.space_group_name_H-M   'P 1'
#
loop_
_entity.id
_entity.type
_entity.pdbx_description
1 polymer ?
#
loop_
_entity_poly.entity_id
_entity_poly.type
_entity_poly.pdbx_seq_one_letter_code
_entity_poly.pdbx_strand_id
1 'polypeptide(L)'
;MISLKNERRAASMKKYKIGYTTGVFDMFHIGHLNILRNAKAQCDYLIVGVSTDALVESYKHKTPVIPFEERKAIVESIKYVDEVVPQVSMDKFAAWEKAAL
;
A
#
# COMPACT_ATOMS: atom_id res chain seq x y z
N MET A 1 0.47 -43.04 -22.13
CA MET A 1 0.76 -41.62 -22.35
C MET A 1 -0.21 -40.80 -21.51
N ILE A 2 0.18 -40.48 -20.27
CA ILE A 2 -0.64 -39.66 -19.37
C ILE A 2 -0.53 -38.22 -19.85
N SER A 3 -1.69 -37.60 -20.11
CA SER A 3 -1.84 -36.23 -20.59
C SER A 3 -1.29 -35.24 -19.54
N LEU A 4 -0.01 -34.93 -19.67
CA LEU A 4 0.61 -33.77 -19.04
C LEU A 4 0.10 -32.53 -19.78
N LYS A 5 -0.38 -31.53 -19.03
CA LYS A 5 -0.66 -30.12 -19.39
C LYS A 5 -2.13 -29.68 -19.33
N ASN A 6 -2.80 -29.94 -18.21
CA ASN A 6 -3.89 -29.04 -17.78
C ASN A 6 -3.60 -28.30 -16.46
N GLU A 7 -2.32 -28.22 -16.08
CA GLU A 7 -1.85 -27.44 -14.94
C GLU A 7 -1.51 -25.98 -15.33
N ARG A 8 -2.30 -25.37 -16.21
CA ARG A 8 -2.35 -23.90 -16.24
C ARG A 8 -3.11 -23.50 -14.98
N ARG A 9 -2.35 -23.42 -13.88
CA ARG A 9 -2.73 -22.88 -12.56
C ARG A 9 -3.87 -21.88 -12.74
N ALA A 10 -5.05 -22.23 -12.24
CA ALA A 10 -6.07 -21.23 -11.95
C ALA A 10 -5.36 -20.13 -11.15
N ALA A 11 -5.25 -18.93 -11.71
CA ALA A 11 -4.80 -17.78 -10.94
C ALA A 11 -5.70 -17.74 -9.70
N SER A 12 -5.10 -17.87 -8.51
CA SER A 12 -5.84 -17.77 -7.26
C SER A 12 -6.64 -16.48 -7.31
N MET A 13 -7.96 -16.57 -7.32
CA MET A 13 -8.81 -15.39 -7.34
C MET A 13 -8.54 -14.62 -6.05
N LYS A 14 -7.97 -13.42 -6.18
CA LYS A 14 -7.75 -12.55 -5.04
C LYS A 14 -9.09 -12.09 -4.48
N LYS A 15 -9.14 -11.90 -3.16
CA LYS A 15 -10.38 -11.58 -2.43
C LYS A 15 -10.96 -10.23 -2.84
N TYR A 16 -10.11 -9.26 -3.14
CA TYR A 16 -10.51 -7.89 -3.45
C TYR A 16 -9.99 -7.47 -4.83
N LYS A 17 -10.74 -6.61 -5.53
CA LYS A 17 -10.27 -5.99 -6.78
C LYS A 17 -9.27 -4.88 -6.49
N ILE A 18 -9.65 -3.97 -5.61
CA ILE A 18 -8.80 -2.87 -5.17
C ILE A 18 -8.63 -3.01 -3.65
N GLY A 19 -7.40 -2.89 -3.18
CA GLY A 19 -7.04 -2.82 -1.77
C GLY A 19 -6.44 -1.46 -1.45
N TYR A 20 -6.66 -1.01 -0.22
CA TYR A 20 -6.06 0.22 0.29
C TYR A 20 -5.48 0.01 1.66
N THR A 21 -4.29 0.55 1.85
CA THR A 21 -3.62 0.58 3.15
C THR A 21 -2.91 1.91 3.33
N THR A 22 -2.66 2.29 4.57
CA THR A 22 -2.06 3.58 4.89
C THR A 22 -0.97 3.43 5.93
N GLY A 23 0.04 4.26 5.84
CA GLY A 23 1.10 4.29 6.84
C GLY A 23 1.97 5.53 6.73
N VAL A 24 2.76 5.77 7.78
CA VAL A 24 3.79 6.80 7.75
C VAL A 24 4.97 6.33 6.91
N PHE A 25 5.35 5.05 7.03
CA PHE A 25 6.48 4.46 6.31
C PHE A 25 7.84 5.16 6.57
N ASP A 26 7.98 5.79 7.74
CA ASP A 26 9.23 6.38 8.18
C ASP A 26 10.29 5.31 8.47
N MET A 27 11.57 5.63 8.22
CA MET A 27 12.70 4.71 8.33
C MET A 27 12.37 3.31 7.79
N PHE A 28 12.01 3.25 6.50
CA PHE A 28 11.41 2.07 5.89
C PHE A 28 12.21 0.78 6.15
N HIS A 29 11.54 -0.25 6.66
CA HIS A 29 12.16 -1.53 7.04
C HIS A 29 11.29 -2.72 6.62
N ILE A 30 11.78 -3.94 6.85
CA ILE A 30 11.14 -5.19 6.40
C ILE A 30 9.70 -5.37 6.89
N GLY A 31 9.35 -4.77 8.03
CA GLY A 31 8.00 -4.79 8.58
C GLY A 31 7.00 -4.11 7.63
N HIS A 32 7.34 -2.92 7.12
CA HIS A 32 6.53 -2.22 6.12
C HIS A 32 6.41 -3.02 4.84
N LEU A 33 7.53 -3.59 4.34
CA LEU A 33 7.52 -4.40 3.13
C LEU A 33 6.58 -5.60 3.24
N ASN A 34 6.58 -6.28 4.38
CA ASN A 34 5.72 -7.43 4.62
C ASN A 34 4.24 -7.05 4.68
N ILE A 35 3.90 -5.90 5.27
CA ILE A 35 2.52 -5.38 5.27
C ILE A 35 2.05 -5.15 3.83
N LEU A 36 2.85 -4.47 3.00
CA LEU A 36 2.51 -4.20 1.60
C LEU A 36 2.38 -5.48 0.77
N ARG A 37 3.30 -6.43 0.97
CA ARG A 37 3.26 -7.75 0.33
C ARG A 37 1.97 -8.51 0.66
N ASN A 38 1.61 -8.54 1.94
CA ASN A 38 0.40 -9.23 2.41
C ASN A 38 -0.88 -8.54 1.95
N ALA A 39 -0.86 -7.21 1.80
CA ALA A 39 -1.97 -6.46 1.23
C ALA A 39 -2.15 -6.80 -0.26
N LYS A 40 -1.07 -6.76 -1.07
CA LYS A 40 -1.11 -7.12 -2.50
C LYS A 40 -1.50 -8.58 -2.76
N ALA A 41 -1.20 -9.49 -1.83
CA ALA A 41 -1.65 -10.88 -1.93
C ALA A 41 -3.19 -11.01 -1.90
N GLN A 42 -3.88 -10.04 -1.29
CA GLN A 42 -5.34 -10.06 -1.12
C GLN A 42 -6.09 -9.26 -2.19
N CYS A 43 -5.41 -8.40 -2.96
CA CYS A 43 -6.04 -7.52 -3.95
C CYS A 43 -5.36 -7.52 -5.32
N ASP A 44 -6.14 -7.34 -6.39
CA ASP A 44 -5.61 -7.24 -7.75
C ASP A 44 -4.79 -5.94 -7.93
N TYR A 45 -5.24 -4.83 -7.34
CA TYR A 45 -4.61 -3.51 -7.35
C TYR A 45 -4.49 -2.95 -5.92
N LEU A 46 -3.32 -2.48 -5.51
CA LEU A 46 -3.02 -1.96 -4.18
C LEU A 46 -2.66 -0.48 -4.25
N ILE A 47 -3.50 0.33 -3.63
CA ILE A 47 -3.27 1.75 -3.38
C ILE A 47 -2.69 1.91 -1.98
N VAL A 48 -1.63 2.70 -1.84
CA VAL A 48 -0.99 2.97 -0.56
C VAL A 48 -1.05 4.46 -0.24
N GLY A 49 -1.75 4.81 0.84
CA GLY A 49 -1.73 6.16 1.41
C GLY A 49 -0.47 6.38 2.25
N VAL A 50 0.39 7.31 1.85
CA VAL A 50 1.56 7.72 2.64
C VAL A 50 1.20 8.97 3.44
N SER A 51 1.27 8.90 4.76
CA SER A 51 0.94 10.05 5.63
C SER A 51 1.88 11.22 5.39
N THR A 52 1.33 12.42 5.15
CA THR A 52 2.12 13.66 5.04
C THR A 52 2.72 14.04 6.39
N ASP A 53 3.81 14.79 6.38
CA ASP A 53 4.47 15.25 7.62
C ASP A 53 3.50 16.05 8.50
N ALA A 54 2.73 16.95 7.89
CA ALA A 54 1.68 17.72 8.55
C ALA A 54 0.61 16.84 9.21
N LEU A 55 0.19 15.75 8.55
CA LEU A 55 -0.75 14.81 9.15
C LEU A 55 -0.10 14.17 10.38
N VAL A 56 1.09 13.58 10.24
CA VAL A 56 1.77 12.89 11.35
C VAL A 56 1.96 13.80 12.55
N GLU A 57 2.36 15.05 12.32
CA GLU A 57 2.52 16.03 13.37
C GLU A 57 1.20 16.34 14.09
N SER A 58 0.10 16.47 13.34
CA SER A 58 -1.22 16.80 13.93
C SER A 58 -1.77 15.73 14.89
N TYR A 59 -1.55 14.44 14.63
CA TYR A 59 -2.15 13.36 15.45
C TYR A 59 -1.15 12.60 16.33
N LYS A 60 0.16 12.66 16.04
CA LYS A 60 1.19 12.03 16.89
C LYS A 60 2.10 13.02 17.59
N HIS A 61 2.04 14.32 17.25
CA HIS A 61 2.98 15.33 17.74
C HIS A 61 4.45 14.92 17.52
N LYS A 62 4.71 14.29 16.37
CA LYS A 62 6.03 13.81 15.96
C LYS A 62 6.25 14.11 14.49
N THR A 63 7.43 14.62 14.17
CA THR A 63 7.91 14.77 12.79
C THR A 63 8.58 13.47 12.37
N PRO A 64 8.23 12.89 11.21
CA PRO A 64 9.00 11.80 10.62
C PRO A 64 10.47 12.19 10.44
N VAL A 65 11.38 11.22 10.58
CA VAL A 65 12.82 11.44 10.34
C VAL A 65 13.08 11.67 8.85
N ILE A 66 12.40 10.89 8.00
CA ILE A 66 12.49 11.00 6.55
C ILE A 66 11.33 11.85 6.01
N PRO A 67 11.59 12.87 5.18
CA PRO A 67 10.54 13.72 4.60
C PRO A 67 9.49 12.94 3.80
N PHE A 68 8.28 13.48 3.72
CA PHE A 68 7.18 12.87 2.98
C PHE A 68 7.54 12.43 1.55
N GLU A 69 8.19 13.30 0.77
CA GLU A 69 8.50 13.01 -0.63
C GLU A 69 9.45 11.81 -0.79
N GLU A 70 10.42 11.67 0.12
CA GLU A 70 11.34 10.53 0.11
C GLU A 70 10.62 9.23 0.52
N ARG A 71 9.79 9.28 1.56
CA ARG A 71 8.98 8.13 1.99
C ARG A 71 8.03 7.68 0.87
N LYS A 72 7.39 8.63 0.20
CA LYS A 72 6.53 8.40 -0.96
C LYS A 72 7.30 7.71 -2.09
N ALA A 73 8.44 8.26 -2.49
CA ALA A 73 9.27 7.69 -3.55
C ALA A 73 9.74 6.27 -3.24
N ILE A 74 10.11 5.99 -1.97
CA ILE A 74 10.45 4.63 -1.54
C ILE A 74 9.26 3.69 -1.75
N VAL A 75 8.07 4.07 -1.28
CA VAL A 75 6.86 3.24 -1.39
C VAL A 75 6.44 3.03 -2.85
N GLU A 76 6.54 4.05 -3.70
CA GLU A 76 6.26 3.96 -5.15
C GLU A 76 7.19 2.97 -5.86
N SER A 77 8.43 2.82 -5.38
CA SER A 77 9.39 1.86 -5.94
C SER A 77 9.14 0.40 -5.55
N ILE A 78 8.22 0.14 -4.62
CA ILE A 78 7.96 -1.22 -4.11
C ILE A 78 7.10 -2.00 -5.10
N LYS A 79 7.63 -3.11 -5.60
CA LYS A 79 6.97 -4.04 -6.54
C LYS A 79 5.50 -4.42 -6.23
N TYR A 80 5.11 -4.39 -4.95
CA TYR A 80 3.77 -4.79 -4.52
C TYR A 80 2.73 -3.66 -4.58
N VAL A 81 3.19 -2.43 -4.76
CA VAL A 81 2.37 -1.21 -4.75
C VAL A 81 2.09 -0.81 -6.20
N ASP A 82 0.83 -0.59 -6.53
CA ASP A 82 0.45 -0.14 -7.87
C ASP A 82 0.30 1.39 -7.91
N GLU A 83 -0.11 2.00 -6.80
CA GLU A 83 -0.31 3.44 -6.70
C GLU A 83 -0.03 3.96 -5.29
N VAL A 84 0.52 5.16 -5.21
CA VAL A 84 0.75 5.87 -3.95
C VAL A 84 0.03 7.20 -3.96
N VAL A 85 -0.73 7.47 -2.90
CA VAL A 85 -1.47 8.72 -2.73
C VAL A 85 -1.05 9.43 -1.44
N PRO A 86 -1.01 10.77 -1.40
CA PRO A 86 -0.81 11.49 -0.16
C PRO A 86 -2.00 11.29 0.78
N GLN A 87 -1.74 10.79 1.99
CA GLN A 87 -2.74 10.73 3.04
C GLN A 87 -2.66 11.99 3.89
N VAL A 88 -3.70 12.82 3.79
CA VAL A 88 -3.84 14.11 4.51
C VAL A 88 -4.88 14.09 5.63
N SER A 89 -5.57 12.96 5.83
CA SER A 89 -6.58 12.77 6.88
C SER A 89 -6.49 11.37 7.50
N MET A 90 -6.89 11.26 8.77
CA MET A 90 -7.05 9.97 9.47
C MET A 90 -8.36 9.25 9.12
N ASP A 91 -9.29 9.92 8.44
CA ASP A 91 -10.50 9.29 7.92
C ASP A 91 -10.17 8.38 6.74
N LYS A 92 -10.12 7.08 7.01
CA LYS A 92 -9.76 6.06 6.03
C LYS A 92 -10.85 5.83 4.98
N PHE A 93 -12.12 6.05 5.32
CA PHE A 93 -13.23 5.87 4.37
C PHE A 93 -13.25 7.01 3.38
N ALA A 94 -13.15 8.26 3.86
CA ALA A 94 -13.05 9.42 2.98
C ALA A 94 -11.78 9.37 2.12
N ALA A 95 -10.66 8.88 2.66
CA ALA A 95 -9.43 8.72 1.88
C ALA A 95 -9.55 7.62 0.81
N TRP A 96 -10.23 6.51 1.11
CA TRP A 96 -10.52 5.47 0.15
C TRP A 96 -11.42 5.96 -0.99
N GLU A 97 -12.51 6.64 -0.68
CA GLU A 97 -13.42 7.18 -1.71
C GLU A 97 -12.70 8.11 -2.68
N LYS A 98 -11.80 8.96 -2.17
CA LYS A 98 -11.01 9.86 -3.03
C LYS A 98 -9.97 9.14 -3.89
N ALA A 99 -9.47 7.99 -3.43
CA ALA A 99 -8.42 7.24 -4.12
C ALA A 99 -8.99 6.17 -5.07
N ALA A 100 -10.24 5.75 -4.89
CA ALA A 100 -10.90 4.73 -5.70
C ALA A 100 -11.77 5.31 -6.84
N LEU A 101 -11.78 6.64 -7.01
CA LEU A 101 -12.41 7.38 -8.12
C LEU A 101 -11.40 7.69 -9.21
#